data_AF-J2YXY7-F1
#
_entry.id   AF-J2YXY7-F1
#
_cell.length_a   1.000
_cell.length_b   1.000
_cell.length_c   1.000
_cell.angle_alpha   90.00
_cell.angle_beta   90.00
_cell.angle_gamma   90.00
#
_symmetry.space_group_name_H-M   'P 1'
#
loop_
_entity.id
_entity.type
_entity.pdbx_description
1 polymer ?
#
loop_
_entity_poly.entity_id
_entity_poly.type
_entity_poly.pdbx_seq_one_letter_code
_entity_poly.pdbx_strand_id
1 'polypeptide(L)'
;MTIVGAIKKTLELVDRPLTHREIYEQIIANQLYIFGAKDPISLVRNKIRKHCIDLDFPSASPRKLFSIAKQTSGDSMVRYTLWNGVMPGPEQITKINTSKDLTSEEVLFSSHKEHISSIKNQLLDCIKSSDPSFFERIVVDLLLKMGYGWDSSLAAQVTGGRGDEGIDGVIYEDKLGLEKIYIQAKRYKLNSVTPSEIRDFIGAMSVKGARKGVFFTSSNFTTQATKHASQAQGMNITLINGSLLCDYLVQHEMGIDRIFTYPVYEIDRNFFSDD
;
A
#
# COMPACT_ATOMS: atom_id res chain seq x y z
N MET A 1 -30.97 2.76 -21.24
CA MET A 1 -30.30 1.93 -20.21
C MET A 1 -28.80 1.98 -20.42
N THR A 2 -27.97 1.97 -19.38
CA THR A 2 -26.50 1.95 -19.50
C THR A 2 -25.97 0.51 -19.62
N ILE A 3 -24.73 0.32 -20.08
CA ILE A 3 -24.07 -1.02 -20.13
C ILE A 3 -24.06 -1.67 -18.74
N VAL A 4 -23.69 -0.90 -17.71
CA VAL A 4 -23.66 -1.38 -16.31
C VAL A 4 -25.06 -1.76 -15.83
N GLY A 5 -26.08 -1.00 -16.22
CA GLY A 5 -27.49 -1.33 -15.93
C GLY A 5 -27.94 -2.61 -16.63
N ALA A 6 -27.53 -2.82 -17.88
CA ALA A 6 -27.83 -4.04 -18.63
C ALA A 6 -27.17 -5.27 -18.00
N ILE A 7 -25.87 -5.17 -17.63
CA ILE A 7 -25.15 -6.23 -16.90
C ILE A 7 -25.87 -6.58 -15.60
N LYS A 8 -26.23 -5.57 -14.80
CA LYS A 8 -26.95 -5.78 -13.54
C LYS A 8 -28.26 -6.53 -13.78
N LYS A 9 -29.08 -6.07 -14.73
CA LYS A 9 -30.35 -6.72 -15.07
C LYS A 9 -30.17 -8.16 -15.57
N THR A 10 -29.13 -8.42 -16.36
CA THR A 10 -28.79 -9.80 -16.79
C THR A 10 -28.50 -10.70 -15.60
N LEU A 11 -27.71 -10.24 -14.62
CA LEU A 11 -27.39 -11.02 -13.43
C LEU A 11 -28.58 -11.14 -12.45
N GLU A 12 -29.57 -10.23 -12.50
CA GLU A 12 -30.83 -10.36 -11.75
C GLU A 12 -31.76 -11.42 -12.36
N LEU A 13 -31.74 -11.59 -13.69
CA LEU A 13 -32.59 -12.54 -14.41
C LEU A 13 -32.08 -13.98 -14.35
N VAL A 14 -30.79 -14.17 -14.05
CA VAL A 14 -30.13 -15.48 -14.12
C VAL A 14 -29.62 -15.88 -12.74
N ASP A 15 -30.21 -16.94 -12.18
CA ASP A 15 -29.86 -17.47 -10.85
C ASP A 15 -28.60 -18.36 -10.87
N ARG A 16 -27.56 -17.89 -11.56
CA ARG A 16 -26.22 -18.50 -11.53
C ARG A 16 -25.14 -17.49 -11.92
N PRO A 17 -23.89 -17.65 -11.44
CA PRO A 17 -22.77 -16.85 -11.91
C PRO A 17 -22.55 -17.01 -13.43
N LEU A 18 -22.20 -15.91 -14.10
CA LEU A 18 -21.99 -15.86 -15.54
C LEU A 18 -20.60 -15.32 -15.88
N THR A 19 -20.01 -15.84 -16.95
CA THR A 19 -18.82 -15.25 -17.57
C THR A 19 -19.16 -13.93 -18.25
N HIS A 20 -18.17 -13.07 -18.47
CA HIS A 20 -18.39 -11.80 -19.18
C HIS A 20 -18.92 -12.00 -20.61
N ARG A 21 -18.60 -13.14 -21.25
CA ARG A 21 -19.13 -13.54 -22.57
C ARG A 21 -20.60 -13.95 -22.49
N GLU A 22 -20.97 -14.80 -21.54
CA GLU A 22 -22.37 -15.18 -21.32
C GLU A 22 -23.23 -13.96 -20.98
N ILE A 23 -22.70 -13.01 -20.20
CA ILE A 23 -23.39 -11.76 -19.89
C ILE A 23 -23.66 -10.96 -21.17
N TYR A 24 -22.66 -10.82 -22.04
CA TYR A 24 -22.85 -10.18 -23.34
C TYR A 24 -23.94 -10.87 -24.18
N GLU A 25 -23.89 -12.21 -24.29
CA GLU A 25 -24.87 -12.99 -25.06
C GLU A 25 -26.30 -12.80 -24.51
N GLN A 26 -26.47 -12.79 -23.19
CA GLN A 26 -27.75 -12.53 -22.54
C GLN A 26 -28.24 -11.09 -22.73
N ILE A 27 -27.35 -10.10 -22.73
CA ILE A 27 -27.72 -8.70 -23.02
C ILE A 27 -28.31 -8.58 -24.44
N ILE A 28 -27.69 -9.24 -25.42
CA ILE A 28 -28.18 -9.25 -26.81
C ILE A 28 -29.49 -10.03 -26.93
N ALA A 29 -29.55 -11.25 -26.37
CA ALA A 29 -30.73 -12.11 -26.46
C ALA A 29 -31.98 -11.47 -25.85
N ASN A 30 -31.83 -10.71 -24.77
CA ASN A 30 -32.92 -10.01 -24.09
C ASN A 30 -33.08 -8.54 -24.56
N GLN A 31 -32.36 -8.11 -25.61
CA GLN A 31 -32.40 -6.76 -26.17
C GLN A 31 -32.21 -5.65 -25.12
N LEU A 32 -31.36 -5.90 -24.12
CA LEU A 32 -31.16 -4.98 -23.00
C LEU A 32 -30.31 -3.76 -23.41
N TYR A 33 -29.32 -3.94 -24.30
CA TYR A 33 -28.45 -2.84 -24.72
C TYR A 33 -27.90 -3.08 -26.13
N ILE A 34 -27.74 -2.01 -26.91
CA ILE A 34 -27.15 -2.05 -28.25
C ILE A 34 -25.72 -1.54 -28.15
N PHE A 35 -24.75 -2.39 -28.52
CA PHE A 35 -23.34 -2.03 -28.47
C PHE A 35 -22.89 -1.40 -29.80
N GLY A 36 -22.31 -0.21 -29.73
CA GLY A 36 -21.63 0.44 -30.87
C GLY A 36 -20.11 0.21 -30.91
N ALA A 37 -19.56 -0.61 -30.01
CA ALA A 37 -18.12 -0.85 -29.91
C ALA A 37 -17.65 -1.93 -30.90
N LYS A 38 -16.41 -1.80 -31.41
CA LYS A 38 -15.77 -2.85 -32.24
C LYS A 38 -15.59 -4.17 -31.48
N ASP A 39 -15.40 -4.11 -30.17
CA ASP A 39 -15.33 -5.28 -29.28
C ASP A 39 -16.26 -5.10 -28.06
N PRO A 40 -17.54 -5.47 -28.20
CA PRO A 40 -18.52 -5.40 -27.12
C PRO A 40 -18.21 -6.30 -25.92
N ILE A 41 -17.57 -7.45 -26.14
CA ILE A 41 -17.29 -8.45 -25.10
C ILE A 41 -16.25 -7.90 -24.13
N SER A 42 -15.15 -7.34 -24.64
CA SER A 42 -14.16 -6.66 -23.80
C SER A 42 -14.74 -5.45 -23.08
N LEU A 43 -15.68 -4.72 -23.69
CA LEU A 43 -16.35 -3.60 -23.03
C LEU A 43 -17.19 -4.06 -21.84
N VAL A 44 -17.94 -5.16 -21.98
CA VAL A 44 -18.67 -5.79 -20.88
C VAL A 44 -17.71 -6.23 -19.78
N ARG A 45 -16.62 -6.93 -20.13
CA ARG A 45 -15.57 -7.33 -19.18
C ARG A 45 -15.02 -6.13 -18.40
N ASN A 46 -14.60 -5.07 -19.10
CA ASN A 46 -14.06 -3.86 -18.46
C ASN A 46 -15.08 -3.20 -17.52
N LYS A 47 -16.35 -3.11 -17.93
CA LYS A 47 -17.41 -2.54 -17.07
C LYS A 47 -17.72 -3.39 -15.86
N ILE A 48 -17.74 -4.72 -15.98
CA ILE A 48 -17.92 -5.60 -14.83
C ILE A 48 -16.74 -5.43 -13.87
N ARG A 49 -15.51 -5.53 -14.37
CA ARG A 49 -14.30 -5.47 -13.53
C ARG A 49 -14.15 -4.14 -12.80
N LYS A 50 -14.41 -3.01 -13.48
CA LYS A 50 -14.41 -1.68 -12.87
C LYS A 50 -15.38 -1.57 -11.69
N HIS A 51 -16.53 -2.24 -11.75
CA HIS A 51 -17.56 -2.23 -10.70
C HIS A 51 -17.52 -3.48 -9.80
N CYS A 52 -16.47 -4.28 -9.86
CA CYS A 52 -16.33 -5.49 -9.06
C CYS A 52 -15.70 -5.17 -7.70
N ILE A 53 -16.24 -5.77 -6.64
CA ILE A 53 -15.62 -5.78 -5.31
C ILE A 53 -14.27 -6.51 -5.38
N ASP A 54 -13.35 -6.12 -4.50
CA ASP A 54 -11.96 -6.63 -4.38
C ASP A 54 -11.05 -6.45 -5.60
N LEU A 55 -11.52 -5.78 -6.64
CA LEU A 55 -10.66 -5.24 -7.69
C LEU A 55 -10.35 -3.77 -7.40
N ASP A 56 -9.06 -3.51 -7.24
CA ASP A 56 -8.49 -2.20 -6.97
C ASP A 56 -7.41 -1.91 -8.02
N PHE A 57 -7.65 -0.87 -8.80
CA PHE A 57 -6.80 -0.33 -9.86
C PHE A 57 -7.23 1.12 -10.12
N PRO A 58 -6.40 1.97 -10.75
CA PRO A 58 -6.62 3.42 -10.76
C PRO A 58 -8.02 3.87 -11.22
N SER A 59 -8.58 3.25 -12.25
CA SER A 59 -9.92 3.57 -12.76
C SER A 59 -11.05 2.74 -12.13
N ALA A 60 -10.77 1.89 -11.13
CA ALA A 60 -11.79 1.10 -10.46
C ALA A 60 -12.86 2.00 -9.83
N SER A 61 -14.14 1.66 -10.04
CA SER A 61 -15.24 2.46 -9.53
C SER A 61 -15.38 2.29 -8.01
N PRO A 62 -15.61 3.38 -7.26
CA PRO A 62 -15.95 3.29 -5.83
C PRO A 62 -17.32 2.65 -5.62
N ARG A 63 -18.24 2.79 -6.59
CA ARG A 63 -19.53 2.10 -6.59
C ARG A 63 -19.36 0.65 -7.04
N LYS A 64 -19.36 -0.29 -6.10
CA LYS A 64 -19.28 -1.73 -6.33
C LYS A 64 -20.67 -2.34 -6.51
N LEU A 65 -20.81 -3.19 -7.53
CA LEU A 65 -22.08 -3.80 -7.94
C LEU A 65 -21.95 -5.31 -8.16
N PHE A 66 -20.75 -5.78 -8.48
CA PHE A 66 -20.51 -7.17 -8.88
C PHE A 66 -19.47 -7.80 -7.95
N SER A 67 -19.49 -9.12 -7.86
CA SER A 67 -18.45 -9.92 -7.20
C SER A 67 -18.07 -11.11 -8.06
N ILE A 68 -16.86 -11.62 -7.84
CA ILE A 68 -16.37 -12.83 -8.49
C ILE A 68 -16.87 -14.02 -7.69
N ALA A 69 -17.52 -14.97 -8.37
CA ALA A 69 -17.99 -16.19 -7.75
C ALA A 69 -16.81 -17.12 -7.41
N LYS A 70 -16.94 -17.93 -6.34
CA LYS A 70 -15.93 -18.93 -5.96
C LYS A 70 -15.60 -19.82 -7.16
N GLN A 71 -14.34 -19.84 -7.59
CA GLN A 71 -13.86 -20.74 -8.62
C GLN A 71 -13.65 -22.14 -8.04
N THR A 72 -14.20 -23.16 -8.69
CA THR A 72 -13.83 -24.56 -8.46
C THR A 72 -12.47 -24.85 -9.07
N SER A 73 -11.65 -25.65 -8.39
CA SER A 73 -10.33 -26.07 -8.88
C SER A 73 -10.42 -26.63 -10.31
N GLY A 74 -9.70 -26.02 -11.24
CA GLY A 74 -9.66 -26.41 -12.67
C GLY A 74 -10.47 -25.52 -13.61
N ASP A 75 -11.30 -24.61 -13.08
CA ASP A 75 -12.04 -23.65 -13.92
C ASP A 75 -11.17 -22.45 -14.31
N SER A 76 -10.94 -22.30 -15.62
CA SER A 76 -10.13 -21.20 -16.15
C SER A 76 -10.93 -19.92 -16.41
N MET A 77 -12.27 -19.95 -16.27
CA MET A 77 -13.12 -18.80 -16.59
C MET A 77 -13.61 -18.10 -15.33
N VAL A 78 -13.46 -16.77 -15.28
CA VAL A 78 -14.00 -15.96 -14.19
C VAL A 78 -15.50 -15.78 -14.40
N ARG A 79 -16.29 -16.09 -13.36
CA ARG A 79 -17.72 -15.84 -13.34
C ARG A 79 -18.07 -14.77 -12.32
N TYR A 80 -19.07 -13.99 -12.66
CA TYR A 80 -19.51 -12.82 -11.91
C TYR A 80 -20.94 -13.02 -11.42
N THR A 81 -21.24 -12.46 -10.27
CA THR A 81 -22.57 -12.37 -9.67
C THR A 81 -22.81 -10.97 -9.13
N LEU A 82 -24.03 -10.66 -8.71
CA LEU A 82 -24.33 -9.42 -8.01
C LEU A 82 -23.67 -9.42 -6.64
N TRP A 83 -23.07 -8.30 -6.27
CA TRP A 83 -22.55 -8.13 -4.94
C TRP A 83 -23.71 -7.98 -3.94
N ASN A 84 -23.70 -8.81 -2.90
CA ASN A 84 -24.74 -8.87 -1.87
C ASN A 84 -24.50 -7.90 -0.69
N GLY A 85 -23.51 -7.01 -0.78
CA GLY A 85 -23.14 -6.08 0.29
C GLY A 85 -22.21 -6.68 1.36
N VAL A 86 -21.87 -7.97 1.28
CA VAL A 86 -20.93 -8.62 2.21
C VAL A 86 -19.54 -8.62 1.57
N MET A 87 -18.52 -8.18 2.31
CA MET A 87 -17.14 -8.29 1.83
C MET A 87 -16.74 -9.77 1.72
N PRO A 88 -16.15 -10.20 0.58
CA PRO A 88 -15.63 -11.56 0.46
C PRO A 88 -14.58 -11.84 1.54
N GLY A 89 -14.69 -13.00 2.19
CA GLY A 89 -13.72 -13.41 3.21
C GLY A 89 -12.34 -13.71 2.60
N PRO A 90 -11.26 -13.76 3.40
CA PRO A 90 -9.88 -13.98 2.92
C PRO A 90 -9.68 -15.27 2.12
N GLU A 91 -10.50 -16.30 2.36
CA GLU A 91 -10.51 -17.56 1.59
C GLU A 91 -11.16 -17.42 0.20
N GLN A 92 -12.00 -16.40 0.00
CA GLN A 92 -12.63 -16.03 -1.28
C GLN A 92 -11.81 -15.00 -2.06
N ILE A 93 -10.80 -14.40 -1.43
CA ILE A 93 -9.69 -13.71 -2.10
C ILE A 93 -8.82 -14.78 -2.76
N THR A 94 -9.43 -15.58 -3.63
CA THR A 94 -8.69 -16.49 -4.48
C THR A 94 -7.73 -15.61 -5.26
N LYS A 95 -6.45 -15.99 -5.30
CA LYS A 95 -5.49 -15.43 -6.25
C LYS A 95 -6.11 -15.61 -7.64
N ILE A 96 -6.85 -14.61 -8.13
CA ILE A 96 -7.38 -14.56 -9.50
C ILE A 96 -6.17 -14.25 -10.39
N ASN A 97 -5.23 -15.20 -10.42
CA ASN A 97 -4.11 -15.28 -11.34
C ASN A 97 -4.58 -15.94 -12.64
N THR A 98 -5.86 -15.82 -12.99
CA THR A 98 -6.33 -16.16 -14.34
C THR A 98 -5.97 -14.98 -15.25
N SER A 99 -4.74 -15.01 -15.74
CA SER A 99 -4.11 -13.97 -16.58
C SER A 99 -4.93 -13.53 -17.80
N LYS A 100 -5.90 -14.35 -18.24
CA LYS A 100 -6.72 -14.09 -19.43
C LYS A 100 -7.82 -13.03 -19.24
N ASP A 101 -8.30 -12.83 -18.01
CA ASP A 101 -9.44 -11.94 -17.76
C ASP A 101 -9.06 -10.55 -17.23
N LEU A 102 -7.78 -10.34 -16.90
CA LEU A 102 -7.27 -9.03 -16.51
C LEU A 102 -7.42 -8.03 -17.66
N THR A 103 -7.87 -6.82 -17.33
CA THR A 103 -7.78 -5.70 -18.25
C THR A 103 -6.32 -5.25 -18.39
N SER A 104 -6.00 -4.56 -19.49
CA SER A 104 -4.66 -4.00 -19.69
C SER A 104 -4.24 -3.06 -18.56
N GLU A 105 -5.18 -2.28 -18.01
CA GLU A 105 -4.92 -1.41 -16.87
C GLU A 105 -4.57 -2.19 -15.59
N GLU A 106 -5.28 -3.29 -15.32
CA GLU A 106 -4.96 -4.14 -14.17
C GLU A 106 -3.59 -4.79 -14.30
N VAL A 107 -3.21 -5.24 -15.50
CA VAL A 107 -1.87 -5.76 -15.77
C VAL A 107 -0.81 -4.68 -15.50
N LEU A 108 -1.02 -3.46 -16.02
CA LEU A 108 -0.12 -2.34 -15.76
C LEU A 108 -0.01 -2.03 -14.27
N PHE A 109 -1.13 -2.01 -13.55
CA PHE A 109 -1.15 -1.71 -12.14
C PHE A 109 -0.49 -2.80 -11.29
N SER A 110 -0.73 -4.08 -11.60
CA SER A 110 -0.07 -5.20 -10.91
C SER A 110 1.43 -5.19 -11.15
N SER A 111 1.87 -4.99 -12.41
CA SER A 111 3.29 -4.88 -12.73
C SER A 111 3.95 -3.67 -12.06
N HIS A 112 3.24 -2.55 -11.95
CA HIS A 112 3.73 -1.40 -11.19
C HIS A 112 3.87 -1.72 -9.69
N LYS A 113 2.89 -2.39 -9.07
CA LYS A 113 2.98 -2.83 -7.67
C LYS A 113 4.16 -3.79 -7.45
N GLU A 114 4.36 -4.74 -8.35
CA GLU A 114 5.51 -5.67 -8.32
C GLU A 114 6.84 -4.93 -8.46
N HIS A 115 6.91 -3.96 -9.38
CA HIS A 115 8.09 -3.11 -9.55
C HIS A 115 8.41 -2.35 -8.25
N ILE A 116 7.43 -1.68 -7.64
CA ILE A 116 7.61 -0.97 -6.38
C ILE A 116 8.06 -1.93 -5.26
N SER A 117 7.49 -3.13 -5.17
CA SER A 117 7.93 -4.16 -4.22
C SER A 117 9.39 -4.57 -4.44
N SER A 118 9.79 -4.77 -5.70
CA SER A 118 11.19 -5.05 -6.05
C SER A 118 12.13 -3.92 -5.65
N ILE A 119 11.75 -2.66 -5.92
CA ILE A 119 12.53 -1.48 -5.53
C ILE A 119 12.68 -1.38 -4.02
N LYS A 120 11.63 -1.64 -3.24
CA LYS A 120 11.69 -1.65 -1.77
C LYS A 120 12.69 -2.69 -1.24
N ASN A 121 12.69 -3.90 -1.83
CA ASN A 121 13.64 -4.94 -1.45
C ASN A 121 15.09 -4.55 -1.77
N GLN A 122 15.33 -4.02 -2.98
CA GLN A 122 16.66 -3.54 -3.38
C GLN A 122 17.14 -2.40 -2.48
N LEU A 123 16.25 -1.45 -2.16
CA LEU A 123 16.54 -0.34 -1.26
C LEU A 123 16.91 -0.84 0.14
N LEU A 124 16.18 -1.83 0.67
CA LEU A 124 16.50 -2.45 1.96
C LEU A 124 17.87 -3.12 1.95
N ASP A 125 18.24 -3.81 0.86
CA ASP A 125 19.55 -4.44 0.71
C ASP A 125 20.70 -3.41 0.65
N CYS A 126 20.48 -2.28 -0.03
CA CYS A 126 21.40 -1.14 -0.02
C CYS A 126 21.58 -0.59 1.40
N ILE A 127 20.49 -0.37 2.14
CA ILE A 127 20.52 0.10 3.54
C ILE A 127 21.26 -0.91 4.43
N LYS A 128 21.00 -2.21 4.28
CA LYS A 128 21.70 -3.24 5.05
C LYS A 128 23.19 -3.31 4.75
N SER A 129 23.61 -2.87 3.56
CA SER A 129 25.01 -2.88 3.13
C SER A 129 25.75 -1.58 3.40
N SER A 130 25.05 -0.49 3.73
CA SER A 130 25.65 0.81 4.04
C SER A 130 26.39 0.83 5.39
N ASP A 131 27.10 1.92 5.65
CA ASP A 131 27.65 2.19 6.98
C ASP A 131 26.54 2.41 8.03
N PRO A 132 26.78 2.07 9.32
CA PRO A 132 25.85 2.38 10.40
C PRO A 132 25.47 3.86 10.47
N SER A 133 26.45 4.76 10.33
CA SER A 133 26.22 6.21 10.38
C SER A 133 25.35 6.71 9.21
N PHE A 134 25.37 6.02 8.07
CA PHE A 134 24.44 6.32 6.98
C PHE A 134 23.00 5.97 7.38
N PHE A 135 22.80 4.84 8.06
CA PHE A 135 21.46 4.44 8.52
C PHE A 135 20.90 5.40 9.57
N GLU A 136 21.72 5.91 10.46
CA GLU A 136 21.33 6.95 11.42
C GLU A 136 20.89 8.23 10.71
N ARG A 137 21.65 8.68 9.71
CA ARG A 137 21.31 9.88 8.92
C ARG A 137 20.02 9.71 8.12
N ILE A 138 19.86 8.61 7.37
CA ILE A 138 18.71 8.46 6.46
C ILE A 138 17.37 8.44 7.21
N VAL A 139 17.31 7.89 8.44
CA VAL A 139 16.05 7.87 9.20
C VAL A 139 15.71 9.24 9.78
N VAL A 140 16.72 10.04 10.12
CA VAL A 140 16.54 11.44 10.54
C VAL A 140 16.08 12.28 9.34
N ASP A 141 16.75 12.14 8.20
CA ASP A 141 16.39 12.83 6.96
C ASP A 141 14.96 12.48 6.51
N LEU A 142 14.55 11.22 6.68
CA LEU A 142 13.19 10.77 6.40
C LEU A 142 12.16 11.52 7.27
N LEU A 143 12.38 11.60 8.58
CA LEU A 143 11.45 12.32 9.46
C LEU A 143 11.39 13.82 9.15
N LEU A 144 12.50 14.44 8.76
CA LEU A 144 12.50 15.82 8.27
C LEU A 144 11.69 15.95 6.97
N LYS A 145 11.87 15.02 6.02
CA LYS A 145 11.14 14.97 4.75
C LYS A 145 9.63 14.73 4.94
N MET A 146 9.26 14.02 6.01
CA MET A 146 7.88 13.82 6.46
C MET A 146 7.27 15.05 7.15
N GLY A 147 8.09 16.04 7.52
CA GLY A 147 7.65 17.31 8.12
C GLY A 147 7.66 17.35 9.66
N TYR A 148 8.37 16.46 10.34
CA TYR A 148 8.43 16.46 11.81
C TYR A 148 9.35 17.53 12.43
N GLY A 149 10.13 18.26 11.63
CA GLY A 149 11.03 19.32 12.10
C GLY A 149 10.55 20.73 11.75
N TRP A 150 10.70 21.69 12.68
CA TRP A 150 10.24 23.07 12.49
C TRP A 150 11.03 23.86 11.43
N ASP A 151 12.32 23.59 11.27
CA ASP A 151 13.22 24.12 10.23
C ASP A 151 14.20 23.02 9.83
N SER A 152 14.13 22.58 8.57
CA SER A 152 14.93 21.48 8.02
C SER A 152 16.45 21.60 8.24
N SER A 153 16.98 22.81 8.46
CA SER A 153 18.41 23.06 8.65
C SER A 153 18.88 23.02 10.12
N LEU A 154 17.97 23.20 11.09
CA LEU A 154 18.27 23.33 12.53
C LEU A 154 17.48 22.35 13.41
N ALA A 155 16.48 21.65 12.85
CA ALA A 155 15.56 20.82 13.62
C ALA A 155 16.08 19.42 13.94
N ALA A 156 17.16 18.96 13.29
CA ALA A 156 17.73 17.65 13.53
C ALA A 156 19.16 17.74 14.07
N GLN A 157 19.40 17.09 15.19
CA GLN A 157 20.75 16.83 15.67
C GLN A 157 21.00 15.33 15.58
N VAL A 158 21.92 14.91 14.71
CA VAL A 158 22.47 13.55 14.73
C VAL A 158 23.46 13.50 15.88
N THR A 159 23.12 12.73 16.92
CA THR A 159 24.01 12.51 18.07
C THR A 159 24.85 11.28 17.75
N GLY A 160 26.02 11.52 17.16
CA GLY A 160 26.97 10.47 16.82
C GLY A 160 28.11 10.40 17.83
N GLY A 161 28.18 9.33 18.61
CA GLY A 161 29.29 9.10 19.54
C GLY A 161 29.22 7.78 20.30
N ARG A 162 30.39 7.18 20.59
CA ARG A 162 30.52 6.14 21.63
C ARG A 162 30.24 6.79 22.98
N GLY A 163 28.98 6.75 23.44
CA GLY A 163 28.58 7.32 24.72
C GLY A 163 27.13 7.80 24.80
N ASP A 164 26.39 7.84 23.69
CA ASP A 164 25.07 8.51 23.64
C ASP A 164 23.89 7.69 24.19
N GLU A 165 24.15 6.74 25.10
CA GLU A 165 23.15 6.01 25.87
C GLU A 165 22.03 5.32 25.05
N GLY A 166 22.18 5.17 23.73
CA GLY A 166 21.12 4.62 22.86
C GLY A 166 20.23 5.66 22.17
N ILE A 167 20.67 6.90 22.01
CA ILE A 167 20.01 7.92 21.18
C ILE A 167 20.91 8.26 19.99
N ASP A 168 20.42 8.07 18.77
CA ASP A 168 21.17 8.34 17.53
C ASP A 168 20.75 9.68 16.89
N GLY A 169 19.59 10.22 17.29
CA GLY A 169 19.16 11.53 16.82
C GLY A 169 18.03 12.14 17.65
N VAL A 170 17.89 13.45 17.55
CA VAL A 170 16.81 14.22 18.16
C VAL A 170 16.23 15.18 17.13
N ILE A 171 14.90 15.17 16.99
CA ILE A 171 14.15 16.14 16.18
C ILE A 171 13.38 17.09 17.10
N TYR A 172 13.51 18.38 16.84
CA TYR A 172 12.75 19.45 17.48
C TYR A 172 11.50 19.75 16.65
N GLU A 173 10.32 19.50 17.22
CA GLU A 173 9.04 19.71 16.54
C GLU A 173 8.65 21.20 16.49
N ASP A 174 9.22 22.02 17.38
CA ASP A 174 8.94 23.44 17.48
C ASP A 174 10.21 24.30 17.59
N LYS A 175 10.06 25.58 17.26
CA LYS A 175 11.16 26.57 17.24
C LYS A 175 11.80 26.81 18.61
N LEU A 176 11.06 26.64 19.69
CA LEU A 176 11.55 26.84 21.06
C LEU A 176 12.17 25.55 21.63
N GLY A 177 12.01 24.42 20.95
CA GLY A 177 12.56 23.12 21.31
C GLY A 177 11.93 22.49 22.54
N LEU A 178 10.65 22.80 22.78
CA LEU A 178 9.88 22.30 23.91
C LEU A 178 9.48 20.83 23.69
N GLU A 179 9.13 20.49 22.46
CA GLU A 179 8.75 19.15 22.04
C GLU A 179 9.87 18.51 21.21
N LYS A 180 10.27 17.31 21.62
CA LYS A 180 11.39 16.57 21.02
C LYS A 180 10.98 15.14 20.71
N ILE A 181 11.38 14.66 19.54
CA ILE A 181 11.28 13.26 19.13
C ILE A 181 12.68 12.66 19.19
N TYR A 182 12.84 11.63 20.01
CA TYR A 182 14.10 10.89 20.14
C TYR A 182 14.13 9.72 19.17
N ILE A 183 15.29 9.48 18.58
CA ILE A 183 15.45 8.51 17.50
C ILE A 183 16.53 7.51 17.88
N GLN A 184 16.25 6.23 17.70
CA GLN A 184 17.24 5.16 17.71
C GLN A 184 17.11 4.38 16.40
N ALA A 185 18.22 4.03 15.79
CA ALA A 185 18.37 3.37 14.51
C ALA A 185 19.28 2.14 14.64
N LYS A 186 18.69 0.94 14.62
CA LYS A 186 19.45 -0.33 14.62
C LYS A 186 19.51 -0.96 13.23
N ARG A 187 20.67 -0.86 12.58
CA ARG A 187 20.94 -1.56 11.33
C ARG A 187 21.31 -3.03 11.60
N TYR A 188 20.43 -3.95 11.19
CA TYR A 188 20.65 -5.38 11.25
C TYR A 188 20.49 -6.07 9.90
N LYS A 189 21.30 -7.10 9.66
CA LYS A 189 21.22 -7.93 8.45
C LYS A 189 20.07 -8.95 8.55
N LEU A 190 20.07 -9.73 9.64
CA LEU A 190 19.13 -10.84 9.87
C LEU A 190 18.50 -10.84 11.27
N ASN A 191 19.18 -10.29 12.28
CA ASN A 191 18.68 -10.32 13.65
C ASN A 191 17.48 -9.41 13.83
N SER A 192 16.49 -9.86 14.61
CA SER A 192 15.37 -9.03 15.03
C SER A 192 15.72 -8.23 16.29
N VAL A 193 15.15 -7.03 16.42
CA VAL A 193 15.27 -6.20 17.61
C VAL A 193 14.59 -6.89 18.80
N THR A 194 15.33 -6.97 19.88
CA THR A 194 14.99 -7.66 21.12
C THR A 194 14.31 -6.73 22.14
N PRO A 195 13.61 -7.28 23.14
CA PRO A 195 13.02 -6.48 24.21
C PRO A 195 14.01 -5.65 25.04
N SER A 196 15.25 -6.13 25.19
CA SER A 196 16.27 -5.40 25.95
C SER A 196 16.64 -4.11 25.25
N GLU A 197 16.78 -4.11 23.94
CA GLU A 197 17.11 -2.89 23.18
C GLU A 197 15.99 -1.84 23.27
N ILE A 198 14.72 -2.27 23.27
CA ILE A 198 13.60 -1.36 23.50
C ILE A 198 13.62 -0.80 24.93
N ARG A 199 13.97 -1.64 25.92
CA ARG A 199 14.08 -1.21 27.32
C ARG A 199 15.21 -0.21 27.51
N ASP A 200 16.35 -0.44 26.86
CA ASP A 200 17.50 0.45 26.90
C ASP A 200 17.13 1.81 26.30
N PHE A 201 16.41 1.82 25.17
CA PHE A 201 15.89 3.05 24.57
C PHE A 201 14.90 3.79 25.48
N ILE A 202 13.95 3.08 26.11
CA ILE A 202 13.03 3.66 27.12
C ILE A 202 13.82 4.26 28.30
N GLY A 203 14.88 3.58 28.74
CA GLY A 203 15.77 4.06 29.80
C GLY A 203 16.45 5.36 29.41
N ALA A 204 17.05 5.42 28.22
CA ALA A 204 17.69 6.60 27.67
C ALA A 204 16.71 7.79 27.56
N MET A 205 15.51 7.52 27.03
CA MET A 205 14.43 8.50 26.98
C MET A 205 14.03 9.02 28.37
N SER A 206 13.96 8.13 29.37
CA SER A 206 13.58 8.49 30.74
C SER A 206 14.59 9.45 31.37
N VAL A 207 15.89 9.16 31.21
CA VAL A 207 16.99 10.01 31.72
C VAL A 207 16.93 11.42 31.12
N LYS A 208 16.52 11.54 29.84
CA LYS A 208 16.41 12.81 29.12
C LYS A 208 15.04 13.49 29.24
N GLY A 209 14.10 12.92 30.01
CA GLY A 209 12.73 13.43 30.14
C GLY A 209 11.91 13.41 28.85
N ALA A 210 12.25 12.52 27.92
CA ALA A 210 11.63 12.41 26.61
C ALA A 210 10.25 11.73 26.68
N ARG A 211 9.29 12.24 25.90
CA ARG A 211 7.93 11.68 25.82
C ARG A 211 7.62 11.03 24.48
N LYS A 212 8.37 11.34 23.42
CA LYS A 212 8.15 10.82 22.06
C LYS A 212 9.44 10.18 21.55
N GLY A 213 9.30 8.99 20.99
CA GLY A 213 10.42 8.23 20.45
C GLY A 213 10.04 7.47 19.19
N VAL A 214 10.99 7.36 18.25
CA VAL A 214 10.87 6.48 17.10
C VAL A 214 12.07 5.54 17.07
N PHE A 215 11.79 4.24 17.06
CA PHE A 215 12.82 3.21 16.93
C PHE A 215 12.78 2.64 15.53
N PHE A 216 13.84 2.86 14.77
CA PHE A 216 14.03 2.32 13.43
C PHE A 216 14.90 1.07 13.45
N THR A 217 14.57 0.12 12.59
CA THR A 217 15.48 -0.99 12.27
C THR A 217 15.39 -1.37 10.80
N SER A 218 16.52 -1.79 10.21
CA SER A 218 16.54 -2.40 8.88
C SER A 218 16.10 -3.88 8.88
N SER A 219 15.59 -4.37 10.00
CA SER A 219 15.13 -5.75 10.20
C SER A 219 13.71 -5.75 10.78
N ASN A 220 13.36 -6.71 11.63
CA ASN A 220 12.05 -6.81 12.30
C ASN A 220 12.17 -6.64 13.81
N PHE A 221 11.05 -6.40 14.47
CA PHE A 221 10.94 -6.47 15.92
C PHE A 221 10.41 -7.84 16.34
N THR A 222 10.86 -8.33 17.48
CA THR A 222 10.19 -9.46 18.13
C THR A 222 8.80 -9.06 18.65
N THR A 223 7.88 -10.02 18.79
CA THR A 223 6.55 -9.76 19.38
C THR A 223 6.68 -9.16 20.79
N GLN A 224 7.66 -9.63 21.56
CA GLN A 224 7.97 -9.13 22.89
C GLN A 224 8.49 -7.69 22.84
N ALA A 225 9.38 -7.34 21.90
CA ALA A 225 9.85 -5.96 21.72
C ALA A 225 8.70 -5.00 21.42
N THR A 226 7.80 -5.40 20.53
CA THR A 226 6.58 -4.64 20.19
C THR A 226 5.67 -4.44 21.39
N LYS A 227 5.44 -5.50 22.17
CA LYS A 227 4.68 -5.43 23.42
C LYS A 227 5.33 -4.49 24.43
N HIS A 228 6.65 -4.57 24.61
CA HIS A 228 7.38 -3.70 25.54
C HIS A 228 7.27 -2.23 25.18
N ALA A 229 7.40 -1.87 23.89
CA ALA A 229 7.22 -0.49 23.44
C ALA A 229 5.80 0.04 23.76
N SER A 230 4.76 -0.78 23.52
CA SER A 230 3.37 -0.41 23.81
C SER A 230 3.05 -0.23 25.30
N GLN A 231 3.88 -0.77 26.18
CA GLN A 231 3.70 -0.72 27.64
C GLN A 231 4.51 0.42 28.31
N ALA A 232 5.25 1.22 27.54
CA ALA A 232 6.03 2.33 28.06
C ALA A 232 5.11 3.45 28.58
N GLN A 233 4.88 3.49 29.89
CA GLN A 233 3.98 4.47 30.50
C GLN A 233 4.54 5.89 30.37
N GLY A 234 3.67 6.83 29.97
CA GLY A 234 4.03 8.25 29.83
C GLY A 234 4.85 8.58 28.57
N MET A 235 5.13 7.58 27.72
CA MET A 235 5.88 7.73 26.46
C MET A 235 5.06 7.23 25.28
N ASN A 236 5.27 7.83 24.11
CA ASN A 236 4.78 7.35 22.84
C ASN A 236 5.96 6.88 21.99
N ILE A 237 6.07 5.56 21.79
CA ILE A 237 7.16 4.92 21.05
C ILE A 237 6.60 4.29 19.79
N THR A 238 7.02 4.80 18.63
CA THR A 238 6.68 4.24 17.32
C THR A 238 7.81 3.33 16.84
N LEU A 239 7.47 2.11 16.41
CA LEU A 239 8.42 1.13 15.89
C LEU A 239 8.34 1.05 14.37
N ILE A 240 9.45 1.31 13.67
CA ILE A 240 9.53 1.27 12.21
C ILE A 240 10.52 0.17 11.79
N ASN A 241 9.98 -0.90 11.20
CA ASN A 241 10.79 -2.02 10.71
C ASN A 241 11.30 -1.77 9.29
N GLY A 242 12.13 -2.66 8.76
CA GLY A 242 12.80 -2.46 7.46
C GLY A 242 11.82 -2.36 6.29
N SER A 243 10.70 -3.10 6.33
CA SER A 243 9.65 -3.03 5.32
C SER A 243 8.96 -1.67 5.33
N LEU A 244 8.46 -1.24 6.50
CA LEU A 244 7.75 0.02 6.65
C LEU A 244 8.66 1.22 6.40
N LEU A 245 9.95 1.12 6.76
CA LEU A 245 10.94 2.11 6.39
C LEU A 245 11.02 2.29 4.87
N CYS A 246 11.11 1.20 4.10
CA CYS A 246 11.17 1.26 2.64
C CYS A 246 9.86 1.78 2.03
N ASP A 247 8.71 1.50 2.65
CA ASP A 247 7.44 2.10 2.25
C ASP A 247 7.50 3.63 2.32
N TYR A 248 7.98 4.17 3.44
CA TYR A 248 8.13 5.62 3.61
C TYR A 248 9.21 6.22 2.70
N LEU A 249 10.37 5.57 2.55
CA LEU A 249 11.41 6.07 1.66
C LEU A 249 10.91 6.16 0.21
N VAL A 250 10.19 5.16 -0.28
CA VAL A 250 9.60 5.21 -1.63
C VAL A 250 8.52 6.27 -1.73
N GLN A 251 7.64 6.39 -0.73
CA GLN A 251 6.59 7.42 -0.68
C GLN A 251 7.16 8.84 -0.74
N HIS A 252 8.32 9.07 -0.12
CA HIS A 252 8.99 10.37 -0.07
C HIS A 252 10.11 10.53 -1.11
N GLU A 253 10.19 9.62 -2.08
CA GLU A 253 11.19 9.60 -3.16
C GLU A 253 12.63 9.72 -2.65
N MET A 254 12.96 9.03 -1.56
CA MET A 254 14.29 9.03 -0.93
C MET A 254 15.08 7.79 -1.31
N GLY A 255 16.31 8.01 -1.81
CA GLY A 255 17.21 6.92 -2.23
C GLY A 255 16.77 6.22 -3.51
N ILE A 256 15.83 6.81 -4.25
CA ILE A 256 15.33 6.33 -5.54
C ILE A 256 15.21 7.51 -6.52
N ASP A 257 15.40 7.23 -7.81
CA ASP A 257 15.20 8.21 -8.87
C ASP A 257 13.97 7.87 -9.71
N ARG A 258 13.19 8.89 -10.06
CA ARG A 258 12.07 8.77 -10.99
C ARG A 258 12.59 8.81 -12.43
N ILE A 259 12.73 7.62 -13.04
CA ILE A 259 13.24 7.50 -14.41
C ILE A 259 12.22 7.96 -15.46
N PHE A 260 10.96 7.56 -15.33
CA PHE A 260 9.91 7.87 -16.31
C PHE A 260 8.50 7.81 -15.67
N THR A 261 7.46 8.29 -16.38
CA THR A 261 6.07 8.22 -15.91
C THR A 261 5.14 7.80 -17.03
N TYR A 262 4.37 6.74 -16.77
CA TYR A 262 3.36 6.23 -17.69
C TYR A 262 1.97 6.75 -17.27
N PRO A 263 1.37 7.70 -18.01
CA PRO A 263 -0.01 8.10 -17.77
C PRO A 263 -0.98 6.97 -18.14
N VAL A 264 -2.03 6.80 -17.34
CA VAL A 264 -3.18 5.93 -17.64
C VAL A 264 -4.31 6.79 -18.19
N TYR A 265 -4.91 6.36 -19.31
CA TYR A 265 -5.95 7.12 -20.01
C TYR A 265 -7.30 6.39 -19.95
N GLU A 266 -8.38 7.16 -19.76
CA GLU A 266 -9.76 6.71 -19.96
C GLU A 266 -10.42 7.62 -21.00
N ILE A 267 -11.34 7.07 -21.80
CA ILE A 267 -12.13 7.86 -22.74
C ILE A 267 -13.06 8.77 -21.93
N ASP A 268 -12.88 10.08 -22.06
CA ASP A 268 -13.87 11.05 -21.63
C ASP A 268 -15.09 10.97 -22.57
N ARG A 269 -16.19 10.40 -22.06
CA ARG A 269 -17.42 10.26 -22.84
C ARG A 269 -18.20 11.56 -22.93
N ASN A 270 -18.03 12.49 -21.98
CA ASN A 270 -18.73 13.77 -22.00
C ASN A 270 -18.24 14.63 -23.17
N PHE A 271 -16.99 14.46 -23.59
CA PHE A 271 -16.46 15.09 -24.79
C PHE A 271 -17.22 14.71 -26.07
N PHE A 272 -17.88 13.54 -26.12
CA PHE A 272 -18.60 13.04 -27.29
C PHE A 272 -20.12 13.16 -27.17
N SER A 273 -20.64 13.73 -26.08
CA SER A 273 -22.05 14.12 -25.99
C SER A 273 -22.21 15.54 -26.51
N ASP A 274 -23.13 15.75 -27.45
CA ASP A 274 -23.42 17.06 -28.07
C ASP A 274 -24.19 18.04 -27.13
N ASP A 275 -23.92 17.99 -25.82
CA ASP A 275 -24.48 18.93 -24.83
C ASP A 275 -23.45 19.99 -24.41
#